data_AF-A0AAJ2JWV6-F1
#
_entry.id   AF-A0AAJ2JWV6-F1
#
_cell.length_a   1.000
_cell.length_b   1.000
_cell.length_c   1.000
_cell.angle_alpha   90.00
_cell.angle_beta   90.00
_cell.angle_gamma   90.00
#
_symmetry.space_group_name_H-M   'P 1'
#
loop_
_entity.id
_entity.type
_entity.pdbx_description
1 polymer ?
#
loop_
_entity_poly.entity_id
_entity_poly.type
_entity_poly.pdbx_seq_one_letter_code
_entity_poly.pdbx_strand_id
1 'polypeptide(L)'
;MQQEISPLAAVPELSFEPLISQQFLPSANKSIAASPLAAVFDRYYSSKIPAGADVEQLLQTLRSFPLVEDAYVSKKPELANAPAPNTTPVLPDDDPRFTLQSYAQAAPLGINAPYAWQFEGGDGKGTKWADVEWDWALNHEDLAAHNIQLLPGGTNNGNASHGTGVLGVVSAVDNAIGNIGLANKATPIVSSLVRTGGIVEAILAATQVLSPGDVILLEIQLGYDTWMPVEVQSAEFDAIQYATSLGIVVVEAGANGSADLDQYKHWDNKYIFNRDLPDFRDSGAILVGAGSSTAPHYRLGFSSHGNRIDAYGIGENVATLNATSTASTTGYNDYFNGTSSASPVVVGAILQLQGIAKAKFGVPYSPDEVRRILRWLPFNTPTSDIANDRIGTLPNLQQIITNLPTPGAVPNDIEAPLAPTNLVVNTTSGTVNLNWTASTDNVGLIGYDIYVNNDPFAKARSTSNSATISGLTSGSYTFTVKARDGFSNLSAASNSVTVQVQVDPCPTPWSASSTYVQGDIVSYNGVKYQAKWWTHNERPDLKSGPNDVWTALGPC
;
A
#
# COMPACT_ATOMS: atom_id res chain seq x y z
N MET A 1 47.58 -1.49 -17.29
CA MET A 1 46.99 -2.35 -16.23
C MET A 1 47.71 -3.66 -15.96
N GLN A 2 47.80 -4.70 -16.82
CA GLN A 2 48.58 -5.91 -16.45
C GLN A 2 50.07 -5.65 -16.12
N GLN A 3 50.65 -4.56 -16.65
CA GLN A 3 52.00 -4.09 -16.29
C GLN A 3 52.07 -3.24 -15.00
N GLU A 4 50.95 -2.74 -14.47
CA GLU A 4 50.90 -1.86 -13.28
C GLU A 4 50.67 -2.62 -11.96
N ILE A 5 50.31 -3.91 -12.02
CA ILE A 5 50.11 -4.78 -10.85
C ILE A 5 51.42 -5.49 -10.43
N SER A 6 52.52 -5.31 -11.19
CA SER A 6 53.83 -5.93 -10.87
C SER A 6 54.35 -5.69 -9.44
N PRO A 7 54.11 -4.54 -8.78
CA PRO A 7 54.51 -4.34 -7.37
C PRO A 7 53.70 -5.18 -6.37
N LEU A 8 52.44 -5.50 -6.66
CA LEU A 8 51.56 -6.31 -5.79
C LEU A 8 51.91 -7.81 -5.85
N ALA A 9 52.58 -8.26 -6.91
CA ALA A 9 53.14 -9.60 -7.01
C ALA A 9 54.28 -9.89 -6.00
N ALA A 10 54.74 -8.85 -5.28
CA ALA A 10 55.76 -8.97 -4.23
C ALA A 10 55.18 -9.32 -2.85
N VAL A 11 53.85 -9.32 -2.66
CA VAL A 11 53.23 -9.91 -1.46
C VAL A 11 53.23 -11.43 -1.67
N PRO A 12 54.07 -12.20 -0.96
CA PRO A 12 54.11 -13.63 -1.16
C PRO A 12 52.72 -14.21 -0.91
N GLU A 13 52.25 -15.09 -1.80
CA GLU A 13 51.04 -15.92 -1.65
C GLU A 13 49.67 -15.33 -2.04
N LEU A 14 49.56 -14.07 -2.50
CA LEU A 14 48.28 -13.54 -3.02
C LEU A 14 48.21 -13.55 -4.55
N SER A 15 47.21 -14.26 -5.09
CA SER A 15 46.84 -14.21 -6.51
C SER A 15 45.60 -13.33 -6.70
N PHE A 16 45.73 -12.21 -7.40
CA PHE A 16 44.63 -11.29 -7.65
C PHE A 16 43.92 -11.62 -8.97
N GLU A 17 42.61 -11.78 -8.89
CA GLU A 17 41.71 -11.95 -10.03
C GLU A 17 40.70 -10.80 -10.04
N PRO A 18 40.20 -10.36 -11.21
CA PRO A 18 39.13 -9.37 -11.26
C PRO A 18 37.94 -9.81 -10.41
N LEU A 19 37.39 -8.91 -9.59
CA LEU A 19 36.25 -9.22 -8.72
C LEU A 19 34.99 -9.56 -9.54
N ILE A 20 34.86 -8.93 -10.72
CA ILE A 20 33.71 -9.07 -11.61
C ILE A 20 34.15 -9.83 -12.86
N SER A 21 33.44 -10.92 -13.18
CA SER A 21 33.71 -11.71 -14.38
C SER A 21 33.54 -10.87 -15.65
N GLN A 22 34.38 -11.09 -16.67
CA GLN A 22 34.39 -10.29 -17.90
C GLN A 22 33.03 -10.20 -18.62
N GLN A 23 32.20 -11.24 -18.53
CA GLN A 23 30.86 -11.25 -19.14
C GLN A 23 29.89 -10.23 -18.52
N PHE A 24 30.19 -9.75 -17.30
CA PHE A 24 29.41 -8.75 -16.58
C PHE A 24 30.07 -7.37 -16.58
N LEU A 25 31.26 -7.24 -17.19
CA LEU A 25 31.90 -5.94 -17.32
C LEU A 25 31.17 -5.10 -18.37
N PRO A 26 30.93 -3.81 -18.10
CA PRO A 26 30.27 -2.90 -19.04
C PRO A 26 30.94 -2.82 -20.41
N SER A 27 32.24 -3.09 -20.51
CA SER A 27 33.00 -3.10 -21.77
C SER A 27 32.56 -4.24 -22.72
N ALA A 28 31.95 -5.31 -22.21
CA ALA A 28 31.39 -6.42 -22.99
C ALA A 28 29.90 -6.23 -23.33
N ASN A 29 29.18 -5.32 -22.64
CA ASN A 29 27.74 -5.13 -22.78
C ASN A 29 27.41 -3.71 -23.29
N LYS A 30 27.11 -3.59 -24.60
CA LYS A 30 26.99 -2.30 -25.31
C LYS A 30 25.94 -1.33 -24.73
N SER A 31 24.97 -1.81 -23.95
CA SER A 31 23.95 -0.96 -23.30
C SER A 31 24.44 -0.27 -22.02
N ILE A 32 25.54 -0.73 -21.40
CA ILE A 32 26.03 -0.25 -20.09
C ILE A 32 27.29 0.62 -20.23
N ALA A 33 28.01 0.50 -21.36
CA ALA A 33 29.30 1.15 -21.61
C ALA A 33 29.29 2.71 -21.56
N ALA A 34 28.12 3.35 -21.56
CA ALA A 34 28.00 4.81 -21.56
C ALA A 34 28.01 5.45 -20.15
N SER A 35 27.98 4.65 -19.07
CA SER A 35 28.00 5.18 -17.70
C SER A 35 29.42 5.53 -17.23
N PRO A 36 29.67 6.71 -16.63
CA PRO A 36 30.97 7.02 -16.03
C PRO A 36 31.36 6.09 -14.86
N LEU A 37 30.39 5.38 -14.25
CA LEU A 37 30.63 4.34 -13.23
C LEU A 37 31.15 3.03 -13.83
N ALA A 38 30.99 2.81 -15.14
CA ALA A 38 31.37 1.56 -15.79
C ALA A 38 32.88 1.26 -15.65
N ALA A 39 33.72 2.28 -15.77
CA ALA A 39 35.17 2.18 -15.67
C ALA A 39 35.69 1.95 -14.24
N VAL A 40 34.81 2.07 -13.23
CA VAL A 40 35.16 1.87 -11.82
C VAL A 40 35.22 0.38 -11.49
N PHE A 41 34.40 -0.45 -12.15
CA PHE A 41 34.33 -1.90 -11.93
C PHE A 41 35.57 -2.67 -12.43
N ASP A 42 36.31 -2.13 -13.39
CA ASP A 42 37.58 -2.69 -13.87
C ASP A 42 38.73 -2.54 -12.85
N ARG A 43 38.49 -1.83 -11.74
CA ARG A 43 39.49 -1.51 -10.70
C ARG A 43 39.39 -2.40 -9.46
N TYR A 44 38.39 -3.26 -9.36
CA TYR A 44 38.22 -4.17 -8.21
C TYR A 44 38.79 -5.55 -8.50
N TYR A 45 39.59 -6.03 -7.55
CA TYR A 45 40.21 -7.35 -7.60
C TYR A 45 39.92 -8.10 -6.31
N SER A 46 39.84 -9.42 -6.40
CA SER A 46 39.71 -10.31 -5.25
C SER A 46 40.87 -11.30 -5.21
N SER A 47 41.23 -11.73 -4.02
CA SER A 47 42.22 -12.78 -3.80
C SER A 47 41.77 -13.68 -2.67
N LYS A 48 42.14 -14.96 -2.73
CA LYS A 48 41.91 -15.90 -1.64
C LYS A 48 42.99 -15.70 -0.58
N ILE A 49 42.56 -15.51 0.66
CA ILE A 49 43.47 -15.39 1.81
C ILE A 49 44.13 -16.77 2.05
N PRO A 50 45.46 -16.87 2.09
CA PRO A 50 46.16 -18.11 2.41
C PRO A 50 45.80 -18.63 3.80
N ALA A 51 45.75 -19.95 3.95
CA ALA A 51 45.43 -20.57 5.24
C ALA A 51 46.51 -20.23 6.28
N GLY A 52 46.09 -19.67 7.42
CA GLY A 52 47.00 -19.29 8.51
C GLY A 52 47.65 -17.90 8.35
N ALA A 53 47.28 -17.13 7.33
CA ALA A 53 47.80 -15.77 7.13
C ALA A 53 47.26 -14.78 8.17
N ASP A 54 48.10 -13.82 8.56
CA ASP A 54 47.69 -12.66 9.35
C ASP A 54 46.95 -11.67 8.46
N VAL A 55 45.63 -11.69 8.56
CA VAL A 55 44.73 -10.87 7.75
C VAL A 55 44.97 -9.38 7.97
N GLU A 56 45.23 -8.96 9.21
CA GLU A 56 45.37 -7.55 9.53
C GLU A 56 46.68 -7.01 8.96
N GLN A 57 47.77 -7.78 9.09
CA GLN A 57 49.05 -7.46 8.47
C GLN A 57 48.96 -7.43 6.93
N LEU A 58 48.22 -8.36 6.33
CA LEU A 58 47.97 -8.37 4.87
C LEU A 58 47.21 -7.12 4.43
N LEU A 59 46.14 -6.73 5.13
CA LEU A 59 45.40 -5.51 4.80
C LEU A 59 46.23 -4.25 4.97
N GLN A 60 47.02 -4.15 6.04
CA GLN A 60 47.95 -3.03 6.23
C GLN A 60 48.98 -2.96 5.10
N THR A 61 49.51 -4.11 4.68
CA THR A 61 50.46 -4.20 3.57
C THR A 61 49.80 -3.76 2.25
N LEU A 62 48.60 -4.25 1.93
CA LEU A 62 47.88 -3.87 0.71
C LEU A 62 47.56 -2.38 0.67
N ARG A 63 47.06 -1.81 1.78
CA ARG A 63 46.75 -0.37 1.91
C ARG A 63 48.00 0.52 1.88
N SER A 64 49.20 -0.03 2.07
CA SER A 64 50.45 0.72 1.96
C SER A 64 50.90 0.97 0.51
N PHE A 65 50.33 0.25 -0.47
CA PHE A 65 50.68 0.44 -1.87
C PHE A 65 50.00 1.71 -2.43
N PRO A 66 50.74 2.60 -3.11
CA PRO A 66 50.19 3.86 -3.63
C PRO A 66 49.01 3.74 -4.61
N LEU A 67 48.85 2.56 -5.23
CA LEU A 67 47.80 2.27 -6.20
C LEU A 67 46.54 1.62 -5.57
N VAL A 68 46.59 1.28 -4.29
CA VAL A 68 45.47 0.65 -3.57
C VAL A 68 44.72 1.74 -2.83
N GLU A 69 43.53 2.08 -3.32
CA GLU A 69 42.63 3.04 -2.67
C GLU A 69 41.98 2.44 -1.41
N ASP A 70 41.60 1.16 -1.47
CA ASP A 70 41.07 0.41 -0.34
C ASP A 70 41.39 -1.09 -0.49
N ALA A 71 41.48 -1.77 0.65
CA ALA A 71 41.55 -3.23 0.74
C ALA A 71 40.75 -3.68 1.97
N TYR A 72 39.92 -4.70 1.82
CA TYR A 72 39.10 -5.24 2.90
C TYR A 72 38.88 -6.74 2.71
N VAL A 73 38.51 -7.44 3.79
CA VAL A 73 38.02 -8.82 3.69
C VAL A 73 36.54 -8.79 3.35
N SER A 74 36.18 -9.34 2.20
CA SER A 74 34.77 -9.58 1.86
C SER A 74 34.15 -10.51 2.88
N LYS A 75 33.18 -10.03 3.65
CA LYS A 75 32.37 -10.88 4.50
C LYS A 75 31.39 -11.65 3.61
N LYS A 76 31.12 -12.92 3.94
CA LYS A 76 29.92 -13.57 3.42
C LYS A 76 28.71 -12.77 3.93
N PRO A 77 27.65 -12.56 3.14
CA PRO A 77 26.38 -12.13 3.68
C PRO A 77 26.01 -13.13 4.78
N GLU A 78 25.87 -12.67 6.02
CA GLU A 78 25.25 -13.50 7.05
C GLU A 78 23.80 -13.73 6.63
N LEU A 79 23.36 -14.99 6.61
CA LEU A 79 21.93 -15.27 6.61
C LEU A 79 21.36 -14.52 7.81
N ALA A 80 20.44 -13.59 7.57
CA ALA A 80 19.88 -12.78 8.63
C ALA A 80 19.26 -13.72 9.68
N ASN A 81 19.91 -13.87 10.84
CA ASN A 81 19.33 -14.61 11.95
C ASN A 81 17.93 -14.03 12.23
N ALA A 82 16.99 -14.89 12.63
CA ALA A 82 15.66 -14.42 13.05
C ALA A 82 15.83 -13.29 14.09
N PRO A 83 14.93 -12.27 14.11
CA PRO A 83 15.02 -11.23 15.12
C PRO A 83 15.12 -11.83 16.54
N ALA A 84 15.85 -11.16 17.43
CA ALA A 84 16.00 -11.63 18.80
C ALA A 84 14.62 -11.71 19.49
N PRO A 85 14.41 -12.65 20.43
CA PRO A 85 13.15 -12.75 21.16
C PRO A 85 12.96 -11.55 22.09
N ASN A 86 11.71 -11.12 22.28
CA ASN A 86 11.37 -10.11 23.27
C ASN A 86 11.53 -10.67 24.69
N THR A 87 12.33 -10.01 25.53
CA THR A 87 12.56 -10.41 26.93
C THR A 87 11.51 -9.88 27.90
N THR A 88 10.64 -8.98 27.45
CA THR A 88 9.52 -8.45 28.22
C THR A 88 8.23 -8.79 27.48
N PRO A 89 7.59 -9.93 27.79
CA PRO A 89 6.42 -10.38 27.06
C PRO A 89 5.28 -9.37 27.13
N VAL A 90 4.58 -9.24 26.01
CA VAL A 90 3.26 -8.61 25.95
C VAL A 90 2.21 -9.67 26.30
N LEU A 91 1.25 -9.36 27.17
CA LEU A 91 0.29 -10.31 27.72
C LEU A 91 -1.16 -10.03 27.27
N PRO A 92 -1.47 -10.09 25.97
CA PRO A 92 -2.75 -9.61 25.45
C PRO A 92 -4.00 -10.32 26.01
N ASP A 93 -3.86 -11.52 26.56
CA ASP A 93 -4.98 -12.28 27.13
C ASP A 93 -5.41 -11.78 28.52
N ASP A 94 -4.61 -10.94 29.20
CA ASP A 94 -5.03 -10.32 30.47
C ASP A 94 -5.79 -8.99 30.28
N ASP A 95 -5.72 -8.38 29.09
CA ASP A 95 -6.57 -7.25 28.69
C ASP A 95 -7.94 -7.75 28.16
N PRO A 96 -9.04 -7.50 28.88
CA PRO A 96 -10.32 -8.21 28.69
C PRO A 96 -10.99 -7.99 27.33
N ARG A 97 -10.59 -6.95 26.57
CA ARG A 97 -11.19 -6.63 25.27
C ARG A 97 -10.32 -7.06 24.08
N PHE A 98 -9.17 -7.69 24.29
CA PHE A 98 -8.32 -8.16 23.19
C PHE A 98 -9.04 -9.10 22.21
N THR A 99 -9.99 -9.91 22.72
CA THR A 99 -10.83 -10.80 21.90
C THR A 99 -11.74 -10.04 20.91
N LEU A 100 -12.00 -8.76 21.13
CA LEU A 100 -12.77 -7.87 20.25
C LEU A 100 -11.88 -7.17 19.20
N GLN A 101 -10.56 -7.16 19.39
CA GLN A 101 -9.59 -6.49 18.51
C GLN A 101 -9.20 -7.40 17.33
N SER A 102 -10.18 -7.72 16.46
CA SER A 102 -9.98 -8.59 15.29
C SER A 102 -8.82 -8.15 14.39
N TYR A 103 -8.59 -6.84 14.27
CA TYR A 103 -7.50 -6.25 13.52
C TYR A 103 -6.10 -6.64 14.03
N ALA A 104 -5.96 -7.00 15.31
CA ALA A 104 -4.69 -7.45 15.89
C ALA A 104 -4.44 -8.95 15.66
N GLN A 105 -5.50 -9.72 15.39
CA GLN A 105 -5.45 -11.19 15.28
C GLN A 105 -4.67 -11.67 14.06
N ALA A 106 -4.44 -12.98 13.98
CA ALA A 106 -3.68 -13.59 12.91
C ALA A 106 -4.27 -13.29 11.52
N ALA A 107 -3.39 -13.10 10.52
CA ALA A 107 -3.79 -13.05 9.12
C ALA A 107 -4.46 -14.38 8.71
N PRO A 108 -5.47 -14.37 7.81
CA PRO A 108 -5.91 -13.21 7.04
C PRO A 108 -6.95 -12.32 7.75
N LEU A 109 -7.29 -12.54 9.04
CA LEU A 109 -8.31 -11.74 9.73
C LEU A 109 -7.80 -10.35 10.15
N GLY A 110 -6.57 -10.30 10.66
CA GLY A 110 -5.91 -9.08 11.11
C GLY A 110 -4.43 -9.08 10.72
N ILE A 111 -3.62 -8.21 11.35
CA ILE A 111 -2.21 -8.01 10.99
C ILE A 111 -1.24 -8.99 11.66
N ASN A 112 -1.73 -9.81 12.60
CA ASN A 112 -0.94 -10.70 13.45
C ASN A 112 0.06 -9.97 14.38
N ALA A 113 -0.42 -8.98 15.14
CA ALA A 113 0.41 -8.25 16.10
C ALA A 113 1.06 -9.14 17.18
N PRO A 114 0.39 -10.19 17.72
CA PRO A 114 1.03 -11.13 18.65
C PRO A 114 2.23 -11.89 18.09
N TYR A 115 2.33 -12.06 16.77
CA TYR A 115 3.52 -12.62 16.17
C TYR A 115 4.70 -11.64 16.29
N ALA A 116 4.47 -10.35 16.04
CA ALA A 116 5.51 -9.34 16.15
C ALA A 116 5.98 -9.13 17.60
N TRP A 117 5.08 -9.15 18.58
CA TRP A 117 5.41 -8.97 20.02
C TRP A 117 6.42 -9.99 20.57
N GLN A 118 6.60 -11.13 19.90
CA GLN A 118 7.58 -12.14 20.26
C GLN A 118 9.02 -11.71 19.99
N PHE A 119 9.23 -10.64 19.22
CA PHE A 119 10.55 -10.16 18.82
C PHE A 119 10.91 -8.84 19.49
N GLU A 120 12.20 -8.63 19.76
CA GLU A 120 12.72 -7.39 20.32
C GLU A 120 12.31 -6.19 19.45
N GLY A 121 11.71 -5.17 20.07
CA GLY A 121 11.17 -4.00 19.39
C GLY A 121 9.83 -4.22 18.67
N GLY A 122 9.33 -5.46 18.60
CA GLY A 122 8.06 -5.79 17.94
C GLY A 122 6.81 -5.38 18.70
N ASP A 123 6.96 -4.83 19.91
CA ASP A 123 5.95 -4.09 20.69
C ASP A 123 6.02 -2.57 20.45
N GLY A 124 6.87 -2.12 19.52
CA GLY A 124 7.10 -0.70 19.20
C GLY A 124 8.18 -0.04 20.05
N LYS A 125 8.79 -0.74 21.03
CA LYS A 125 9.85 -0.16 21.87
C LYS A 125 10.99 0.41 21.02
N GLY A 126 11.41 1.64 21.34
CA GLY A 126 12.46 2.35 20.59
C GLY A 126 11.95 3.12 19.36
N THR A 127 10.63 3.19 19.16
CA THR A 127 9.99 4.04 18.15
C THR A 127 9.16 5.14 18.80
N LYS A 128 9.00 6.25 18.08
CA LYS A 128 8.02 7.29 18.40
C LYS A 128 7.00 7.40 17.30
N TRP A 129 5.84 7.94 17.63
CA TRP A 129 4.89 8.38 16.61
C TRP A 129 4.11 9.61 17.07
N ALA A 130 3.69 10.43 16.11
CA ALA A 130 2.85 11.58 16.35
C ALA A 130 1.49 11.38 15.69
N ASP A 131 0.43 11.47 16.49
CA ASP A 131 -0.93 11.60 15.99
C ASP A 131 -1.25 13.08 15.72
N VAL A 132 -1.67 13.41 14.51
CA VAL A 132 -2.02 14.77 14.09
C VAL A 132 -3.53 14.84 13.91
N GLU A 133 -4.21 15.39 14.93
CA GLU A 133 -5.67 15.37 15.04
C GLU A 133 -6.18 16.59 15.83
N TRP A 134 -7.49 16.65 16.06
CA TRP A 134 -8.14 17.76 16.76
C TRP A 134 -7.94 17.75 18.28
N ASP A 135 -8.23 16.63 18.94
CA ASP A 135 -8.21 16.52 20.41
C ASP A 135 -8.18 15.05 20.90
N TRP A 136 -7.83 14.86 22.18
CA TRP A 136 -7.62 13.55 22.82
C TRP A 136 -7.94 13.56 24.31
N ALA A 137 -8.34 12.40 24.86
CA ALA A 137 -8.36 12.15 26.29
C ALA A 137 -7.03 11.51 26.72
N LEU A 138 -5.97 12.32 26.83
CA LEU A 138 -4.61 11.82 27.14
C LEU A 138 -4.48 11.18 28.54
N ASN A 139 -5.44 11.45 29.42
CA ASN A 139 -5.54 10.86 30.76
C ASN A 139 -6.50 9.66 30.81
N HIS A 140 -6.89 9.09 29.67
CA HIS A 140 -7.61 7.83 29.61
C HIS A 140 -6.85 6.75 30.40
N GLU A 141 -7.54 5.91 31.15
CA GLU A 141 -6.94 4.89 32.01
C GLU A 141 -5.96 3.99 31.25
N ASP A 142 -6.31 3.69 30.00
CA ASP A 142 -5.55 2.86 29.08
C ASP A 142 -4.47 3.62 28.27
N LEU A 143 -4.23 4.90 28.58
CA LEU A 143 -3.18 5.73 27.95
C LEU A 143 -2.28 6.44 28.98
N ALA A 144 -2.77 6.65 30.20
CA ALA A 144 -2.16 7.52 31.20
C ALA A 144 -0.69 7.17 31.51
N ALA A 145 -0.32 5.89 31.45
CA ALA A 145 1.05 5.44 31.70
C ALA A 145 2.08 5.97 30.68
N HIS A 146 1.63 6.35 29.47
CA HIS A 146 2.52 6.89 28.44
C HIS A 146 3.00 8.33 28.73
N ASN A 147 2.28 9.10 29.56
CA ASN A 147 2.54 10.53 29.75
C ASN A 147 2.66 11.29 28.41
N ILE A 148 1.67 11.09 27.54
CA ILE A 148 1.68 11.54 26.15
C ILE A 148 1.97 13.04 26.05
N GLN A 149 2.98 13.39 25.27
CA GLN A 149 3.36 14.78 25.03
C GLN A 149 2.41 15.42 24.02
N LEU A 150 1.75 16.52 24.42
CA LEU A 150 1.10 17.45 23.49
C LEU A 150 2.12 18.49 23.01
N LEU A 151 2.38 18.52 21.71
CA LEU A 151 3.22 19.54 21.09
C LEU A 151 2.50 20.91 21.10
N PRO A 152 3.25 22.04 21.15
CA PRO A 152 2.66 23.37 21.28
C PRO A 152 1.51 23.63 20.31
N GLY A 153 0.30 23.87 20.84
CA GLY A 153 -0.95 24.04 20.11
C GLY A 153 -2.12 24.12 21.10
N GLY A 154 -3.33 24.39 20.61
CA GLY A 154 -4.55 24.31 21.43
C GLY A 154 -5.12 22.89 21.48
N THR A 155 -6.23 22.73 22.20
CA THR A 155 -7.15 21.58 22.08
C THR A 155 -8.54 22.12 21.80
N ASN A 156 -9.38 21.39 21.05
CA ASN A 156 -10.80 21.72 20.93
C ASN A 156 -11.61 20.77 21.83
N ASN A 157 -11.91 21.19 23.07
CA ASN A 157 -12.53 20.39 24.16
C ASN A 157 -13.92 19.75 23.88
N GLY A 158 -14.25 19.32 22.66
CA GLY A 158 -15.50 18.71 22.24
C GLY A 158 -15.36 17.48 21.33
N ASN A 159 -14.16 17.10 20.85
CA ASN A 159 -13.96 16.02 19.87
C ASN A 159 -12.94 14.94 20.28
N ALA A 160 -12.57 14.86 21.56
CA ALA A 160 -11.54 13.95 22.06
C ALA A 160 -11.75 12.46 21.70
N SER A 161 -13.01 12.01 21.51
CA SER A 161 -13.32 10.61 21.18
C SER A 161 -12.57 10.06 19.97
N HIS A 162 -12.43 10.85 18.89
CA HIS A 162 -11.85 10.37 17.65
C HIS A 162 -10.35 10.09 17.81
N GLY A 163 -9.57 11.10 18.22
CA GLY A 163 -8.14 10.92 18.50
C GLY A 163 -7.87 9.90 19.62
N THR A 164 -8.74 9.82 20.63
CA THR A 164 -8.61 8.78 21.68
C THR A 164 -8.78 7.37 21.10
N GLY A 165 -9.71 7.17 20.17
CA GLY A 165 -9.88 5.89 19.47
C GLY A 165 -8.68 5.54 18.59
N VAL A 166 -8.05 6.52 17.94
CA VAL A 166 -6.81 6.34 17.17
C VAL A 166 -5.66 5.92 18.08
N LEU A 167 -5.42 6.68 19.16
CA LEU A 167 -4.42 6.34 20.18
C LEU A 167 -4.66 4.95 20.77
N GLY A 168 -5.91 4.56 20.97
CA GLY A 168 -6.28 3.25 21.50
C GLY A 168 -5.86 2.06 20.63
N VAL A 169 -5.98 2.19 19.31
CA VAL A 169 -5.56 1.12 18.38
C VAL A 169 -4.04 0.92 18.45
N VAL A 170 -3.26 2.00 18.60
CA VAL A 170 -1.80 1.92 18.52
C VAL A 170 -1.15 1.75 19.90
N SER A 171 -1.62 2.47 20.91
CA SER A 171 -0.93 2.76 22.17
C SER A 171 -1.77 2.50 23.43
N ALA A 172 -2.88 1.74 23.35
CA ALA A 172 -3.48 1.21 24.58
C ALA A 172 -2.43 0.38 25.35
N VAL A 173 -2.40 0.52 26.67
CA VAL A 173 -1.29 0.02 27.49
C VAL A 173 -1.60 -1.41 27.92
N ASP A 174 -0.64 -2.32 27.75
CA ASP A 174 -0.68 -3.65 28.38
C ASP A 174 -0.72 -3.50 29.92
N ASN A 175 -1.91 -3.62 30.53
CA ASN A 175 -2.16 -3.31 31.94
C ASN A 175 -3.28 -4.15 32.61
N ALA A 176 -3.80 -5.15 31.91
CA ALA A 176 -4.93 -6.00 32.32
C ALA A 176 -6.29 -5.27 32.43
N ILE A 177 -6.49 -4.17 31.70
CA ILE A 177 -7.72 -3.39 31.63
C ILE A 177 -7.96 -3.02 30.16
N GLY A 178 -9.22 -3.00 29.75
CA GLY A 178 -9.54 -2.38 28.47
C GLY A 178 -8.99 -3.16 27.28
N ASN A 179 -8.35 -2.42 26.37
CA ASN A 179 -7.78 -2.94 25.12
C ASN A 179 -6.25 -3.04 25.24
N ILE A 180 -5.60 -3.57 24.21
CA ILE A 180 -4.14 -3.51 24.08
C ILE A 180 -3.71 -2.91 22.74
N GLY A 181 -2.79 -1.95 22.78
CA GLY A 181 -2.29 -1.27 21.59
C GLY A 181 -1.38 -2.18 20.76
N LEU A 182 -1.50 -2.08 19.43
CA LEU A 182 -0.65 -2.86 18.50
C LEU A 182 0.85 -2.62 18.76
N ALA A 183 1.23 -1.39 19.12
CA ALA A 183 2.59 -1.00 19.46
C ALA A 183 2.63 -0.36 20.86
N ASN A 184 2.15 -1.09 21.87
CA ASN A 184 1.95 -0.58 23.25
C ASN A 184 3.22 -0.08 23.97
N LYS A 185 4.44 -0.29 23.43
CA LYS A 185 5.69 0.28 23.94
C LYS A 185 6.30 1.35 23.04
N ALA A 186 5.66 1.69 21.91
CA ALA A 186 6.01 2.90 21.17
C ALA A 186 5.74 4.15 22.03
N THR A 187 6.46 5.23 21.77
CA THR A 187 6.24 6.52 22.47
C THR A 187 5.26 7.38 21.67
N PRO A 188 3.98 7.48 22.06
CA PRO A 188 3.02 8.37 21.42
C PRO A 188 3.31 9.84 21.75
N ILE A 189 3.06 10.69 20.76
CA ILE A 189 3.07 12.15 20.82
C ILE A 189 1.79 12.60 20.11
N VAL A 190 1.24 13.75 20.51
CA VAL A 190 0.08 14.34 19.81
C VAL A 190 0.39 15.76 19.35
N SER A 191 -0.08 16.11 18.15
CA SER A 191 0.13 17.42 17.53
C SER A 191 -1.21 17.98 17.06
N SER A 192 -1.78 18.91 17.84
CA SER A 192 -3.11 19.45 17.53
C SER A 192 -3.14 20.35 16.31
N LEU A 193 -4.23 20.27 15.56
CA LEU A 193 -4.61 21.18 14.48
C LEU A 193 -5.06 22.57 14.93
N VAL A 194 -5.33 22.76 16.23
CA VAL A 194 -5.72 24.06 16.78
C VAL A 194 -4.50 24.99 16.84
N ARG A 195 -4.10 25.51 15.67
CA ARG A 195 -2.92 26.35 15.41
C ARG A 195 -3.21 27.34 14.29
N THR A 196 -2.38 28.38 14.17
CA THR A 196 -2.58 29.40 13.13
C THR A 196 -2.32 28.83 11.73
N GLY A 197 -1.28 28.02 11.56
CA GLY A 197 -0.95 27.36 10.29
C GLY A 197 -1.55 25.96 10.12
N GLY A 198 -2.52 25.57 10.95
CA GLY A 198 -3.31 24.35 10.80
C GLY A 198 -2.47 23.07 10.64
N ILE A 199 -2.79 22.26 9.63
CA ILE A 199 -2.19 20.94 9.35
C ILE A 199 -0.69 21.06 9.09
N VAL A 200 -0.27 22.04 8.28
CA VAL A 200 1.14 22.25 7.92
C VAL A 200 2.00 22.48 9.16
N GLU A 201 1.61 23.40 10.04
CA GLU A 201 2.35 23.65 11.29
C GLU A 201 2.33 22.44 12.24
N ALA A 202 1.25 21.66 12.24
CA ALA A 202 1.15 20.45 13.06
C ALA A 202 2.14 19.37 12.59
N ILE A 203 2.26 19.16 11.27
CA ILE A 203 3.28 18.29 10.65
C ILE A 203 4.67 18.78 11.01
N LEU A 204 4.96 20.06 10.75
CA LEU A 204 6.29 20.63 10.96
C LEU A 204 6.72 20.55 12.44
N ALA A 205 5.82 20.73 13.39
CA ALA A 205 6.15 20.54 14.80
C ALA A 205 6.49 19.09 15.16
N ALA A 206 5.77 18.12 14.58
CA ALA A 206 6.10 16.71 14.78
C ALA A 206 7.51 16.39 14.25
N THR A 207 7.91 16.96 13.10
CA THR A 207 9.27 16.77 12.57
C THR A 207 10.40 17.24 13.50
N GLN A 208 10.12 18.13 14.46
CA GLN A 208 11.13 18.63 15.40
C GLN A 208 11.46 17.63 16.53
N VAL A 209 10.62 16.63 16.76
CA VAL A 209 10.73 15.70 17.90
C VAL A 209 10.86 14.23 17.48
N LEU A 210 10.55 13.95 16.21
CA LEU A 210 10.66 12.64 15.58
C LEU A 210 12.00 12.48 14.86
N SER A 211 12.44 11.24 14.71
CA SER A 211 13.69 10.84 14.05
C SER A 211 13.41 9.91 12.88
N PRO A 212 14.41 9.59 12.02
CA PRO A 212 14.24 8.59 10.99
C PRO A 212 13.61 7.29 11.52
N GLY A 213 12.63 6.78 10.79
CA GLY A 213 11.86 5.58 11.14
C GLY A 213 10.75 5.76 12.17
N ASP A 214 10.61 6.94 12.76
CA ASP A 214 9.42 7.29 13.54
C ASP A 214 8.26 7.66 12.59
N VAL A 215 7.03 7.71 13.12
CA VAL A 215 5.82 7.82 12.30
C VAL A 215 5.04 9.12 12.59
N ILE A 216 4.54 9.79 11.55
CA ILE A 216 3.46 10.78 11.67
C ILE A 216 2.21 10.15 11.09
N LEU A 217 1.11 10.20 11.82
CA LEU A 217 -0.20 9.81 11.35
C LEU A 217 -1.07 11.06 11.16
N LEU A 218 -1.60 11.24 9.95
CA LEU A 218 -2.52 12.32 9.60
C LEU A 218 -3.94 11.74 9.55
N GLU A 219 -4.70 11.98 10.61
CA GLU A 219 -6.06 11.44 10.81
C GLU A 219 -7.17 12.34 10.25
N ILE A 220 -6.87 13.01 9.14
CA ILE A 220 -7.63 14.15 8.65
C ILE A 220 -8.10 13.86 7.23
N GLN A 221 -9.31 14.31 6.93
CA GLN A 221 -9.83 14.39 5.58
C GLN A 221 -10.33 15.80 5.28
N LEU A 222 -10.24 16.22 4.03
CA LEU A 222 -10.64 17.54 3.59
C LEU A 222 -11.97 17.48 2.81
N GLY A 223 -12.89 18.38 3.14
CA GLY A 223 -14.20 18.46 2.48
C GLY A 223 -14.18 19.36 1.25
N TYR A 224 -14.49 18.78 0.09
CA TYR A 224 -14.78 19.47 -1.17
C TYR A 224 -16.12 18.95 -1.73
N ASP A 225 -16.22 18.68 -3.04
CA ASP A 225 -17.36 17.93 -3.62
C ASP A 225 -17.44 16.49 -3.09
N THR A 226 -16.33 15.98 -2.56
CA THR A 226 -16.22 14.76 -1.78
C THR A 226 -15.12 14.89 -0.72
N TRP A 227 -14.94 13.89 0.15
CA TRP A 227 -13.85 13.84 1.10
C TRP A 227 -12.55 13.37 0.43
N MET A 228 -11.48 14.14 0.60
CA MET A 228 -10.19 13.91 -0.04
C MET A 228 -9.06 13.75 1.00
N PRO A 229 -7.99 13.00 0.67
CA PRO A 229 -6.75 12.97 1.45
C PRO A 229 -6.14 14.37 1.58
N VAL A 230 -5.38 14.60 2.66
CA VAL A 230 -4.84 15.94 2.94
C VAL A 230 -3.80 16.39 1.92
N GLU A 231 -3.05 15.45 1.32
CA GLU A 231 -2.06 15.76 0.28
C GLU A 231 -2.68 16.32 -1.03
N VAL A 232 -4.02 16.43 -1.13
CA VAL A 232 -4.68 17.17 -2.22
C VAL A 232 -4.31 18.65 -2.20
N GLN A 233 -4.04 19.23 -1.03
CA GLN A 233 -3.61 20.61 -0.90
C GLN A 233 -2.08 20.72 -1.01
N SER A 234 -1.62 21.76 -1.71
CA SER A 234 -0.21 21.85 -2.08
C SER A 234 0.72 22.12 -0.90
N ALA A 235 0.28 22.89 0.11
CA ALA A 235 1.12 23.19 1.27
C ALA A 235 1.28 21.96 2.18
N GLU A 236 0.20 21.20 2.36
CA GLU A 236 0.15 19.93 3.07
C GLU A 236 1.04 18.90 2.37
N PHE A 237 0.90 18.76 1.05
CA PHE A 237 1.77 17.93 0.22
C PHE A 237 3.26 18.25 0.44
N ASP A 238 3.63 19.53 0.40
CA ASP A 238 5.03 19.96 0.57
C ASP A 238 5.54 19.68 2.00
N ALA A 239 4.68 19.85 3.01
CA ALA A 239 5.01 19.54 4.41
C ALA A 239 5.21 18.03 4.63
N ILE A 240 4.38 17.19 4.00
CA ILE A 240 4.50 15.73 3.99
C ILE A 240 5.81 15.32 3.30
N GLN A 241 6.10 15.90 2.14
CA GLN A 241 7.33 15.64 1.41
C GLN A 241 8.57 16.05 2.20
N TYR A 242 8.49 17.18 2.91
CA TYR A 242 9.55 17.58 3.83
C TYR A 242 9.74 16.56 4.96
N ALA A 243 8.67 16.13 5.64
CA ALA A 243 8.76 15.15 6.72
C ALA A 243 9.36 13.81 6.23
N THR A 244 8.93 13.32 5.07
CA THR A 244 9.43 12.07 4.50
C THR A 244 10.88 12.18 4.05
N SER A 245 11.33 13.35 3.59
CA SER A 245 12.74 13.62 3.28
C SER A 245 13.67 13.53 4.49
N LEU A 246 13.14 13.71 5.71
CA LEU A 246 13.87 13.53 6.97
C LEU A 246 13.93 12.05 7.40
N GLY A 247 13.38 11.13 6.60
CA GLY A 247 13.29 9.71 6.94
C GLY A 247 12.14 9.36 7.91
N ILE A 248 11.25 10.31 8.22
CA ILE A 248 10.05 10.09 9.03
C ILE A 248 8.98 9.46 8.13
N VAL A 249 8.36 8.39 8.58
CA VAL A 249 7.28 7.74 7.84
C VAL A 249 6.00 8.55 8.04
N VAL A 250 5.35 9.00 6.97
CA VAL A 250 4.05 9.68 7.05
C VAL A 250 2.97 8.74 6.56
N VAL A 251 1.93 8.57 7.37
CA VAL A 251 0.73 7.78 7.05
C VAL A 251 -0.47 8.71 7.00
N GLU A 252 -1.31 8.55 5.98
CA GLU A 252 -2.52 9.34 5.76
C GLU A 252 -3.74 8.44 5.68
N ALA A 253 -4.82 8.84 6.36
CA ALA A 253 -6.13 8.27 6.09
C ALA A 253 -6.56 8.61 4.64
N GLY A 254 -6.98 7.60 3.87
CA GLY A 254 -7.35 7.73 2.46
C GLY A 254 -8.68 8.47 2.20
N ALA A 255 -9.26 9.09 3.22
CA ALA A 255 -10.56 9.76 3.23
C ALA A 255 -11.78 8.85 2.95
N ASN A 256 -12.94 9.30 3.45
CA ASN A 256 -14.20 8.55 3.43
C ASN A 256 -15.18 9.02 2.34
N GLY A 257 -14.65 9.47 1.19
CA GLY A 257 -15.41 10.11 0.11
C GLY A 257 -15.85 9.18 -1.02
N SER A 258 -15.54 7.88 -0.93
CA SER A 258 -15.70 6.90 -2.02
C SER A 258 -15.00 7.31 -3.32
N ALA A 259 -14.03 8.23 -3.27
CA ALA A 259 -13.43 8.82 -4.46
C ALA A 259 -12.59 7.77 -5.22
N ASP A 260 -12.71 7.74 -6.54
CA ASP A 260 -11.71 7.10 -7.40
C ASP A 260 -10.58 8.10 -7.63
N LEU A 261 -9.50 7.95 -6.88
CA LEU A 261 -8.34 8.84 -6.93
C LEU A 261 -7.64 8.79 -8.30
N ASP A 262 -7.78 7.70 -9.06
CA ASP A 262 -7.22 7.60 -10.41
C ASP A 262 -7.91 8.58 -11.38
N GLN A 263 -9.17 8.95 -11.10
CA GLN A 263 -10.00 9.83 -11.92
C GLN A 263 -10.12 11.25 -11.35
N TYR A 264 -9.61 11.47 -10.13
CA TYR A 264 -9.67 12.78 -9.51
C TYR A 264 -8.85 13.80 -10.32
N LYS A 265 -9.47 14.93 -10.61
CA LYS A 265 -8.85 16.05 -11.32
C LYS A 265 -8.73 17.23 -10.37
N HIS A 266 -7.51 17.61 -10.08
CA HIS A 266 -7.19 18.77 -9.26
C HIS A 266 -7.60 20.07 -9.97
N TRP A 267 -7.75 21.18 -9.24
CA TRP A 267 -8.25 22.46 -9.77
C TRP A 267 -7.39 23.06 -10.89
N ASP A 268 -6.14 22.65 -11.03
CA ASP A 268 -5.25 22.99 -12.14
C ASP A 268 -5.35 22.03 -13.34
N ASN A 269 -6.39 21.19 -13.37
CA ASN A 269 -6.67 20.18 -14.40
C ASN A 269 -5.69 18.99 -14.45
N LYS A 270 -4.97 18.69 -13.36
CA LYS A 270 -4.01 17.58 -13.29
C LYS A 270 -4.54 16.36 -12.52
N TYR A 271 -4.09 15.17 -12.91
CA TYR A 271 -4.38 13.90 -12.22
C TYR A 271 -3.33 13.59 -11.15
N ILE A 272 -3.28 14.41 -10.10
CA ILE A 272 -2.17 14.42 -9.14
C ILE A 272 -2.01 13.12 -8.33
N PHE A 273 -3.07 12.30 -8.23
CA PHE A 273 -3.04 11.03 -7.49
C PHE A 273 -2.76 9.81 -8.35
N ASN A 274 -2.95 9.89 -9.66
CA ASN A 274 -2.88 8.70 -10.52
C ASN A 274 -1.43 8.37 -10.87
N ARG A 275 -0.84 7.36 -10.21
CA ARG A 275 0.56 6.92 -10.41
C ARG A 275 0.92 6.57 -11.85
N ASP A 276 -0.06 6.23 -12.67
CA ASP A 276 0.15 5.81 -14.06
C ASP A 276 0.19 7.01 -15.03
N LEU A 277 -0.07 8.23 -14.56
CA LEU A 277 -0.13 9.44 -15.39
C LEU A 277 1.03 10.40 -15.10
N PRO A 278 1.49 11.20 -16.10
CA PRO A 278 2.64 12.11 -15.94
C PRO A 278 2.45 13.22 -14.89
N ASP A 279 1.21 13.51 -14.53
CA ASP A 279 0.85 14.55 -13.57
C ASP A 279 0.97 14.10 -12.10
N PHE A 280 1.26 12.81 -11.88
CA PHE A 280 1.39 12.24 -10.54
C PHE A 280 2.39 13.01 -9.69
N ARG A 281 2.02 13.24 -8.42
CA ARG A 281 2.89 13.85 -7.42
C ARG A 281 3.09 12.85 -6.28
N ASP A 282 4.35 12.48 -6.01
CA ASP A 282 4.67 11.63 -4.86
C ASP A 282 5.07 12.48 -3.65
N SER A 283 4.21 12.48 -2.63
CA SER A 283 4.46 13.19 -1.36
C SER A 283 5.43 12.44 -0.45
N GLY A 284 5.70 11.16 -0.71
CA GLY A 284 6.41 10.32 0.25
C GLY A 284 5.50 9.57 1.23
N ALA A 285 4.21 9.93 1.35
CA ALA A 285 3.30 9.33 2.32
C ALA A 285 2.74 7.97 1.89
N ILE A 286 2.36 7.18 2.88
CA ILE A 286 1.60 5.94 2.77
C ILE A 286 0.11 6.30 2.93
N LEU A 287 -0.69 6.16 1.86
CA LEU A 287 -2.14 6.38 1.93
C LEU A 287 -2.87 5.10 2.28
N VAL A 288 -3.78 5.16 3.27
CA VAL A 288 -4.45 3.98 3.83
C VAL A 288 -5.95 3.97 3.53
N GLY A 289 -6.40 2.95 2.80
CA GLY A 289 -7.82 2.66 2.59
C GLY A 289 -8.45 1.86 3.75
N ALA A 290 -9.77 1.70 3.70
CA ALA A 290 -10.54 0.96 4.70
C ALA A 290 -11.15 -0.33 4.13
N GLY A 291 -10.76 -1.47 4.70
CA GLY A 291 -11.29 -2.79 4.39
C GLY A 291 -12.29 -3.30 5.45
N SER A 292 -13.12 -4.26 5.07
CA SER A 292 -14.09 -4.91 5.96
C SER A 292 -13.42 -5.63 7.14
N SER A 293 -14.12 -5.85 8.26
CA SER A 293 -13.56 -6.55 9.42
C SER A 293 -13.57 -8.07 9.32
N THR A 294 -14.27 -8.59 8.31
CA THR A 294 -14.41 -10.03 8.07
C THR A 294 -13.62 -10.42 6.83
N ALA A 295 -12.80 -11.46 6.96
CA ALA A 295 -12.08 -12.06 5.84
C ALA A 295 -12.98 -13.03 5.03
N PRO A 296 -12.81 -13.13 3.70
CA PRO A 296 -11.88 -12.36 2.89
C PRO A 296 -12.31 -10.88 2.80
N HIS A 297 -11.35 -9.98 2.96
CA HIS A 297 -11.63 -8.55 3.07
C HIS A 297 -12.08 -7.96 1.73
N TYR A 298 -12.87 -6.90 1.76
CA TYR A 298 -13.24 -6.12 0.58
C TYR A 298 -13.22 -4.64 0.94
N ARG A 299 -13.20 -3.75 -0.07
CA ARG A 299 -13.24 -2.31 0.18
C ARG A 299 -14.58 -1.92 0.79
N LEU A 300 -14.54 -1.16 1.88
CA LEU A 300 -15.75 -0.53 2.40
C LEU A 300 -16.22 0.59 1.48
N GLY A 301 -17.52 0.68 1.23
CA GLY A 301 -18.08 1.55 0.19
C GLY A 301 -17.66 3.02 0.31
N PHE A 302 -17.46 3.53 1.52
CA PHE A 302 -17.00 4.89 1.80
C PHE A 302 -15.51 5.12 1.53
N SER A 303 -14.68 4.07 1.54
CA SER A 303 -13.23 4.22 1.36
C SER A 303 -12.94 4.75 -0.03
N SER A 304 -12.14 5.80 -0.14
CA SER A 304 -11.53 6.14 -1.43
C SER A 304 -10.61 5.01 -1.89
N HIS A 305 -10.33 4.98 -3.19
CA HIS A 305 -9.62 3.90 -3.86
C HIS A 305 -8.90 4.39 -5.11
N GLY A 306 -7.95 3.60 -5.60
CA GLY A 306 -7.11 3.94 -6.73
C GLY A 306 -5.67 3.45 -6.53
N ASN A 307 -4.83 3.59 -7.54
CA ASN A 307 -3.42 3.18 -7.49
C ASN A 307 -2.57 4.01 -6.52
N ARG A 308 -3.10 5.15 -6.03
CA ARG A 308 -2.47 5.94 -4.96
C ARG A 308 -2.50 5.24 -3.61
N ILE A 309 -3.55 4.47 -3.31
CA ILE A 309 -3.70 3.81 -2.01
C ILE A 309 -2.66 2.70 -1.89
N ASP A 310 -1.84 2.76 -0.84
CA ASP A 310 -0.68 1.89 -0.68
C ASP A 310 -1.01 0.64 0.16
N ALA A 311 -1.89 0.79 1.15
CA ALA A 311 -2.29 -0.27 2.06
C ALA A 311 -3.74 -0.05 2.52
N TYR A 312 -4.34 -1.07 3.14
CA TYR A 312 -5.57 -0.90 3.92
C TYR A 312 -5.39 -1.40 5.34
N GLY A 313 -6.18 -0.84 6.24
CA GLY A 313 -6.44 -1.41 7.56
C GLY A 313 -7.90 -1.81 7.71
N ILE A 314 -8.24 -2.39 8.85
CA ILE A 314 -9.63 -2.73 9.18
C ILE A 314 -10.38 -1.44 9.49
N GLY A 315 -11.39 -1.10 8.68
CA GLY A 315 -12.10 0.18 8.74
C GLY A 315 -13.51 0.12 9.32
N GLU A 316 -13.92 -1.03 9.85
CA GLU A 316 -15.21 -1.22 10.51
C GLU A 316 -15.08 -2.13 11.75
N ASN A 317 -15.99 -1.98 12.70
CA ASN A 317 -16.07 -2.81 13.92
C ASN A 317 -14.75 -2.86 14.70
N VAL A 318 -14.01 -1.73 14.72
CA VAL A 318 -12.73 -1.64 15.43
C VAL A 318 -13.00 -1.37 16.90
N ALA A 319 -12.62 -2.34 17.74
CA ALA A 319 -12.61 -2.19 19.19
C ALA A 319 -11.44 -1.29 19.62
N THR A 320 -11.76 -0.15 20.22
CA THR A 320 -10.77 0.82 20.68
C THR A 320 -11.30 1.66 21.86
N LEU A 321 -10.54 2.67 22.27
CA LEU A 321 -10.88 3.61 23.33
C LEU A 321 -11.91 4.65 22.84
N ASN A 322 -12.53 5.34 23.79
CA ASN A 322 -13.52 6.39 23.52
C ASN A 322 -13.51 7.42 24.65
N ALA A 323 -13.91 8.65 24.36
CA ALA A 323 -13.96 9.73 25.35
C ALA A 323 -15.28 10.51 25.27
N THR A 324 -16.35 9.92 25.80
CA THR A 324 -17.68 10.56 25.83
C THR A 324 -17.83 11.48 27.05
N SER A 325 -18.85 12.32 27.06
CA SER A 325 -19.14 13.18 28.23
C SER A 325 -19.43 12.41 29.53
N THR A 326 -19.86 11.15 29.45
CA THR A 326 -20.15 10.30 30.60
C THR A 326 -19.06 9.28 30.94
N ALA A 327 -18.08 9.09 30.04
CA ALA A 327 -16.96 8.17 30.21
C ALA A 327 -15.72 8.75 29.52
N SER A 328 -15.27 9.92 29.99
CA SER A 328 -14.22 10.69 29.30
C SER A 328 -12.82 10.09 29.46
N THR A 329 -12.60 9.27 30.48
CA THR A 329 -11.29 8.68 30.81
C THR A 329 -11.32 7.15 30.95
N THR A 330 -12.48 6.53 30.74
CA THR A 330 -12.72 5.09 30.96
C THR A 330 -13.63 4.51 29.88
N GLY A 331 -13.73 5.21 28.74
CA GLY A 331 -14.67 4.89 27.67
C GLY A 331 -14.05 3.94 26.66
N TYR A 332 -14.85 2.99 26.18
CA TYR A 332 -14.45 2.09 25.10
C TYR A 332 -15.57 2.02 24.06
N ASN A 333 -15.25 1.65 22.82
CA ASN A 333 -16.25 1.36 21.80
C ASN A 333 -15.79 0.17 20.93
N ASP A 334 -16.75 -0.46 20.24
CA ASP A 334 -16.53 -1.61 19.34
C ASP A 334 -16.79 -1.25 17.88
N TYR A 335 -17.01 0.04 17.60
CA TYR A 335 -17.59 0.55 16.35
C TYR A 335 -16.86 1.79 15.83
N PHE A 336 -15.57 1.93 16.11
CA PHE A 336 -14.77 2.98 15.48
C PHE A 336 -14.56 2.63 14.00
N ASN A 337 -15.19 3.41 13.12
CA ASN A 337 -15.28 3.10 11.70
C ASN A 337 -14.72 4.25 10.85
N GLY A 338 -14.18 3.91 9.70
CA GLY A 338 -13.64 4.86 8.73
C GLY A 338 -12.23 4.48 8.31
N THR A 339 -11.69 5.22 7.36
CA THR A 339 -10.25 5.23 7.10
C THR A 339 -9.46 5.56 8.38
N SER A 340 -10.03 6.37 9.29
CA SER A 340 -9.44 6.67 10.59
C SER A 340 -9.35 5.52 11.59
N SER A 341 -10.10 4.43 11.40
CA SER A 341 -9.87 3.21 12.18
C SER A 341 -8.92 2.25 11.48
N ALA A 342 -8.75 2.39 10.15
CA ALA A 342 -7.85 1.59 9.33
C ALA A 342 -6.38 2.07 9.38
N SER A 343 -6.13 3.38 9.23
CA SER A 343 -4.80 3.97 9.27
C SER A 343 -4.01 3.68 10.56
N PRO A 344 -4.58 3.73 11.78
CA PRO A 344 -3.82 3.37 12.98
C PRO A 344 -3.46 1.88 13.03
N VAL A 345 -4.22 0.98 12.37
CA VAL A 345 -3.84 -0.44 12.24
C VAL A 345 -2.55 -0.56 11.43
N VAL A 346 -2.45 0.19 10.33
CA VAL A 346 -1.24 0.22 9.49
C VAL A 346 -0.07 0.88 10.24
N VAL A 347 -0.31 1.96 11.00
CA VAL A 347 0.70 2.59 11.87
C VAL A 347 1.23 1.62 12.91
N GLY A 348 0.35 0.85 13.56
CA GLY A 348 0.74 -0.22 14.47
C GLY A 348 1.72 -1.19 13.82
N ALA A 349 1.37 -1.72 12.64
CA ALA A 349 2.25 -2.61 11.88
C ALA A 349 3.62 -1.97 11.55
N ILE A 350 3.62 -0.70 11.14
CA ILE A 350 4.85 0.05 10.82
C ILE A 350 5.73 0.21 12.06
N LEU A 351 5.16 0.57 13.22
CA LEU A 351 5.92 0.77 14.45
C LEU A 351 6.55 -0.54 14.94
N GLN A 352 5.83 -1.66 14.85
CA GLN A 352 6.36 -2.97 15.17
C GLN A 352 7.51 -3.36 14.22
N LEU A 353 7.33 -3.11 12.91
CA LEU A 353 8.37 -3.34 11.91
C LEU A 353 9.62 -2.48 12.16
N GLN A 354 9.44 -1.19 12.44
CA GLN A 354 10.54 -0.26 12.69
C GLN A 354 11.28 -0.56 13.99
N GLY A 355 10.56 -0.95 15.05
CA GLY A 355 11.17 -1.39 16.30
C GLY A 355 12.04 -2.63 16.11
N ILE A 356 11.53 -3.64 15.39
CA ILE A 356 12.30 -4.84 15.02
C ILE A 356 13.50 -4.47 14.16
N ALA A 357 13.35 -3.57 13.18
CA ALA A 357 14.44 -3.15 12.32
C ALA A 357 15.55 -2.44 13.11
N LYS A 358 15.18 -1.51 13.99
CA LYS A 358 16.12 -0.81 14.88
C LYS A 358 16.84 -1.79 15.81
N ALA A 359 16.14 -2.76 16.39
CA ALA A 359 16.74 -3.77 17.26
C ALA A 359 17.69 -4.72 16.50
N LYS A 360 17.27 -5.19 15.33
CA LYS A 360 18.01 -6.20 14.55
C LYS A 360 19.16 -5.62 13.72
N PHE A 361 18.94 -4.47 13.07
CA PHE A 361 19.87 -3.89 12.10
C PHE A 361 20.55 -2.62 12.60
N GLY A 362 20.10 -2.06 13.74
CA GLY A 362 20.60 -0.78 14.25
C GLY A 362 20.12 0.45 13.47
N VAL A 363 19.37 0.25 12.39
CA VAL A 363 18.83 1.30 11.53
C VAL A 363 17.38 0.97 11.14
N PRO A 364 16.50 1.98 11.03
CA PRO A 364 15.14 1.80 10.55
C PRO A 364 15.08 1.67 9.03
N TYR A 365 13.93 1.25 8.51
CA TYR A 365 13.59 1.41 7.09
C TYR A 365 13.25 2.87 6.78
N SER A 366 13.60 3.31 5.57
CA SER A 366 13.14 4.59 5.03
C SER A 366 11.64 4.58 4.68
N PRO A 367 10.99 5.75 4.51
CA PRO A 367 9.57 5.82 4.14
C PRO A 367 9.23 5.08 2.84
N ASP A 368 10.09 5.16 1.83
CA ASP A 368 9.95 4.43 0.57
C ASP A 368 10.00 2.91 0.76
N GLU A 369 10.94 2.43 1.56
CA GLU A 369 11.08 1.01 1.87
C GLU A 369 9.89 0.45 2.62
N VAL A 370 9.37 1.18 3.61
CA VAL A 370 8.14 0.79 4.30
C VAL A 370 6.98 0.70 3.32
N ARG A 371 6.81 1.68 2.43
CA ARG A 371 5.74 1.66 1.42
C ARG A 371 5.87 0.47 0.46
N ARG A 372 7.09 0.15 0.03
CA ARG A 372 7.35 -1.04 -0.82
C ARG A 372 7.04 -2.34 -0.10
N ILE A 373 7.42 -2.48 1.18
CA ILE A 373 7.05 -3.64 2.02
C ILE A 373 5.54 -3.77 2.11
N LEU A 374 4.82 -2.67 2.34
CA LEU A 374 3.36 -2.68 2.50
C LEU A 374 2.60 -2.95 1.21
N ARG A 375 3.17 -2.65 0.03
CA ARG A 375 2.55 -2.91 -1.28
C ARG A 375 2.89 -4.28 -1.86
N TRP A 376 3.94 -4.92 -1.36
CA TRP A 376 4.41 -6.20 -1.88
C TRP A 376 3.41 -7.34 -1.53
N LEU A 377 2.63 -7.79 -2.52
CA LEU A 377 1.56 -8.77 -2.33
C LEU A 377 1.99 -10.05 -1.60
N PRO A 378 3.13 -10.71 -1.93
CA PRO A 378 3.56 -11.91 -1.21
C PRO A 378 3.76 -11.74 0.30
N PHE A 379 3.89 -10.50 0.80
CA PHE A 379 4.06 -10.23 2.23
C PHE A 379 2.76 -9.88 2.93
N ASN A 380 1.66 -9.66 2.21
CA ASN A 380 0.49 -8.99 2.76
C ASN A 380 -0.80 -9.69 2.35
N THR A 381 -1.91 -9.31 2.99
CA THR A 381 -3.23 -9.89 2.74
C THR A 381 -3.97 -9.05 1.70
N PRO A 382 -4.20 -9.56 0.47
CA PRO A 382 -4.99 -8.84 -0.53
C PRO A 382 -6.47 -8.79 -0.15
N THR A 383 -7.21 -7.89 -0.79
CA THR A 383 -8.67 -7.95 -0.78
C THR A 383 -9.17 -9.09 -1.68
N SER A 384 -10.45 -9.42 -1.52
CA SER A 384 -11.16 -10.45 -2.29
C SER A 384 -11.29 -10.10 -3.77
N ASP A 385 -11.33 -8.81 -4.12
CA ASP A 385 -11.38 -8.33 -5.50
C ASP A 385 -10.36 -7.21 -5.74
N ILE A 386 -9.07 -7.60 -5.81
CA ILE A 386 -7.93 -6.69 -6.02
C ILE A 386 -8.16 -5.74 -7.22
N ALA A 387 -8.79 -6.25 -8.29
CA ALA A 387 -9.00 -5.50 -9.52
C ALA A 387 -9.94 -4.30 -9.33
N ASN A 388 -10.96 -4.44 -8.48
CA ASN A 388 -11.99 -3.42 -8.27
C ASN A 388 -11.83 -2.66 -6.96
N ASP A 389 -11.40 -3.32 -5.88
CA ASP A 389 -11.26 -2.71 -4.55
C ASP A 389 -10.21 -1.59 -4.56
N ARG A 390 -9.02 -1.83 -5.11
CA ARG A 390 -7.94 -0.81 -5.27
C ARG A 390 -7.64 -0.01 -3.99
N ILE A 391 -7.51 -0.70 -2.86
CA ILE A 391 -7.11 -0.11 -1.56
C ILE A 391 -5.79 -0.67 -1.02
N GLY A 392 -4.92 -1.21 -1.88
CA GLY A 392 -3.67 -1.85 -1.47
C GLY A 392 -3.90 -3.17 -0.73
N THR A 393 -3.02 -3.48 0.23
CA THR A 393 -3.05 -4.73 1.02
C THR A 393 -3.04 -4.47 2.52
N LEU A 394 -3.53 -5.43 3.32
CA LEU A 394 -3.45 -5.40 4.77
C LEU A 394 -2.10 -5.98 5.22
N PRO A 395 -1.34 -5.29 6.11
CA PRO A 395 -0.08 -5.80 6.61
C PRO A 395 -0.22 -7.21 7.19
N ASN A 396 0.67 -8.13 6.81
CA ASN A 396 0.75 -9.45 7.46
C ASN A 396 2.12 -9.60 8.12
N LEU A 397 2.19 -9.26 9.41
CA LEU A 397 3.44 -9.19 10.16
C LEU A 397 4.16 -10.53 10.20
N GLN A 398 3.44 -11.65 10.14
CA GLN A 398 4.07 -12.96 10.09
C GLN A 398 4.88 -13.15 8.81
N GLN A 399 4.30 -12.83 7.66
CA GLN A 399 4.99 -12.95 6.37
C GLN A 399 6.11 -11.91 6.24
N ILE A 400 5.86 -10.67 6.64
CA ILE A 400 6.86 -9.59 6.62
C ILE A 400 8.08 -9.96 7.48
N ILE A 401 7.87 -10.33 8.74
CA ILE A 401 8.97 -10.58 9.70
C ILE A 401 9.71 -11.88 9.36
N THR A 402 9.01 -12.90 8.85
CA THR A 402 9.67 -14.15 8.39
C THR A 402 10.62 -13.88 7.23
N ASN A 403 10.27 -12.94 6.34
CA ASN A 403 11.05 -12.60 5.15
C ASN A 403 11.75 -11.24 5.26
N LEU A 404 12.02 -10.79 6.49
CA LEU A 404 12.41 -9.43 6.81
C LEU A 404 13.64 -8.96 6.01
N PRO A 405 13.50 -8.05 5.03
CA PRO A 405 14.61 -7.57 4.23
C PRO A 405 15.55 -6.70 5.06
N THR A 406 16.84 -6.62 4.72
CA THR A 406 17.72 -5.65 5.40
C THR A 406 17.39 -4.23 4.90
N PRO A 407 17.33 -3.20 5.77
CA PRO A 407 17.25 -1.81 5.33
C PRO A 407 18.37 -1.47 4.32
N GLY A 408 18.04 -0.72 3.29
CA GLY A 408 18.85 -0.49 2.08
C GLY A 408 18.77 -1.62 1.03
N ALA A 409 18.18 -2.76 1.37
CA ALA A 409 18.07 -3.94 0.51
C ALA A 409 16.62 -4.46 0.39
N VAL A 410 15.63 -3.63 0.72
CA VAL A 410 14.24 -3.93 0.37
C VAL A 410 14.15 -3.98 -1.16
N PRO A 411 13.56 -5.04 -1.75
CA PRO A 411 13.37 -5.12 -3.20
C PRO A 411 12.70 -3.87 -3.76
N ASN A 412 13.29 -3.30 -4.81
CA ASN A 412 12.70 -2.24 -5.60
C ASN A 412 12.71 -2.71 -7.05
N ASP A 413 11.54 -2.93 -7.60
CA ASP A 413 11.44 -3.28 -9.01
C ASP A 413 11.05 -2.07 -9.84
N ILE A 414 11.88 -1.78 -10.84
CA ILE A 414 11.69 -0.71 -11.80
C ILE A 414 11.56 -1.25 -13.22
N GLU A 415 11.69 -2.57 -13.40
CA GLU A 415 11.55 -3.21 -14.70
C GLU A 415 10.06 -3.44 -14.94
N ALA A 416 9.52 -2.86 -16.02
CA ALA A 416 8.14 -3.11 -16.37
C ALA A 416 7.98 -4.53 -16.94
N PRO A 417 6.81 -5.17 -16.75
CA PRO A 417 6.52 -6.43 -17.39
C PRO A 417 6.62 -6.36 -18.91
N LEU A 418 6.80 -7.53 -19.54
CA LEU A 418 6.68 -7.60 -20.99
C LEU A 418 5.26 -7.26 -21.45
N ALA A 419 5.11 -6.75 -22.67
CA ALA A 419 3.79 -6.51 -23.24
C ALA A 419 3.01 -7.84 -23.37
N PRO A 420 1.72 -7.89 -23.00
CA PRO A 420 0.88 -9.03 -23.33
C PRO A 420 0.84 -9.26 -24.84
N THR A 421 0.76 -10.52 -25.27
CA THR A 421 0.76 -10.86 -26.70
C THR A 421 -0.51 -11.61 -27.09
N ASN A 422 -0.77 -11.73 -28.39
CA ASN A 422 -1.92 -12.46 -28.95
C ASN A 422 -3.25 -12.02 -28.33
N LEU A 423 -3.49 -10.71 -28.17
CA LEU A 423 -4.81 -10.21 -27.80
C LEU A 423 -5.80 -10.60 -28.90
N VAL A 424 -6.86 -11.31 -28.49
CA VAL A 424 -8.01 -11.67 -29.33
C VAL A 424 -9.27 -11.14 -28.68
N VAL A 425 -10.17 -10.60 -29.49
CA VAL A 425 -11.43 -9.99 -29.06
C VAL A 425 -12.58 -10.66 -29.78
N ASN A 426 -13.54 -11.18 -29.02
CA ASN A 426 -14.77 -11.78 -29.53
C ASN A 426 -15.97 -10.97 -29.05
N THR A 427 -16.87 -10.62 -29.97
CA THR A 427 -18.09 -9.88 -29.67
C THR A 427 -19.30 -10.80 -29.58
N THR A 428 -20.08 -10.68 -28.52
CA THR A 428 -21.47 -11.17 -28.42
C THR A 428 -22.40 -9.97 -28.32
N SER A 429 -23.73 -10.12 -28.47
CA SER A 429 -24.68 -8.98 -28.42
C SER A 429 -24.44 -8.12 -27.16
N GLY A 430 -23.96 -6.88 -27.34
CA GLY A 430 -23.65 -5.92 -26.28
C GLY A 430 -22.49 -6.25 -25.32
N THR A 431 -21.72 -7.33 -25.55
CA THR A 431 -20.61 -7.75 -24.65
C THR A 431 -19.37 -8.13 -25.45
N VAL A 432 -18.20 -7.74 -24.95
CA VAL A 432 -16.91 -8.03 -25.57
C VAL A 432 -16.08 -8.90 -24.63
N ASN A 433 -15.65 -10.06 -25.13
CA ASN A 433 -14.78 -10.99 -24.41
C ASN A 433 -13.36 -10.91 -24.98
N LEU A 434 -12.39 -10.66 -24.12
CA LEU A 434 -10.97 -10.51 -24.45
C LEU A 434 -10.20 -11.67 -23.86
N ASN A 435 -9.24 -12.20 -24.61
CA ASN A 435 -8.25 -13.17 -24.14
C ASN A 435 -6.89 -12.80 -24.71
N TRP A 436 -5.83 -13.04 -23.96
CA TRP A 436 -4.45 -12.80 -24.39
C TRP A 436 -3.50 -13.85 -23.83
N THR A 437 -2.29 -13.89 -24.37
CA THR A 437 -1.19 -14.68 -23.80
C THR A 437 -0.59 -13.92 -22.63
N ALA A 438 -0.34 -14.65 -21.53
CA ALA A 438 0.21 -14.09 -20.30
C ALA A 438 1.51 -13.34 -20.56
N SER A 439 1.72 -12.25 -19.81
CA SER A 439 3.02 -11.60 -19.73
C SER A 439 3.94 -12.36 -18.75
N THR A 440 5.21 -11.99 -18.73
CA THR A 440 6.19 -12.40 -17.73
C THR A 440 6.91 -11.18 -17.19
N ASP A 441 7.37 -11.31 -15.95
CA ASP A 441 8.02 -10.25 -15.21
C ASP A 441 9.02 -10.85 -14.20
N ASN A 442 10.01 -10.06 -13.76
CA ASN A 442 11.07 -10.50 -12.84
C ASN A 442 10.57 -10.70 -11.40
N VAL A 443 9.58 -9.94 -10.93
CA VAL A 443 8.98 -10.07 -9.58
C VAL A 443 7.56 -10.61 -9.60
N GLY A 444 6.94 -10.63 -10.77
CA GLY A 444 5.66 -11.29 -11.02
C GLY A 444 4.51 -10.32 -11.21
N LEU A 445 3.48 -10.80 -11.90
CA LEU A 445 2.31 -10.01 -12.27
C LEU A 445 1.25 -10.00 -11.17
N ILE A 446 0.55 -8.89 -11.06
CA ILE A 446 -0.63 -8.76 -10.19
C ILE A 446 -1.92 -8.63 -11.00
N GLY A 447 -1.81 -8.33 -12.29
CA GLY A 447 -2.96 -8.29 -13.18
C GLY A 447 -2.70 -7.56 -14.48
N TYR A 448 -3.80 -7.18 -15.13
CA TYR A 448 -3.83 -6.52 -16.42
C TYR A 448 -4.83 -5.38 -16.42
N ASP A 449 -4.45 -4.29 -17.08
CA ASP A 449 -5.27 -3.10 -17.30
C ASP A 449 -5.75 -3.10 -18.77
N ILE A 450 -7.06 -3.03 -18.96
CA ILE A 450 -7.73 -3.09 -20.26
C ILE A 450 -8.12 -1.69 -20.67
N TYR A 451 -7.64 -1.25 -21.83
CA TYR A 451 -7.89 0.07 -22.38
C TYR A 451 -8.80 -0.01 -23.61
N VAL A 452 -9.65 1.01 -23.77
CA VAL A 452 -10.62 1.12 -24.87
C VAL A 452 -10.43 2.45 -25.58
N ASN A 453 -10.34 2.44 -26.90
CA ASN A 453 -10.23 3.64 -27.75
C ASN A 453 -9.05 4.57 -27.39
N ASN A 454 -7.94 3.99 -26.90
CA ASN A 454 -6.77 4.74 -26.40
C ASN A 454 -7.10 5.74 -25.27
N ASP A 455 -8.19 5.51 -24.54
CA ASP A 455 -8.46 6.23 -23.30
C ASP A 455 -7.26 6.05 -22.34
N PRO A 456 -6.74 7.13 -21.72
CA PRO A 456 -5.64 7.01 -20.76
C PRO A 456 -6.01 6.24 -19.50
N PHE A 457 -7.30 6.04 -19.22
CA PHE A 457 -7.80 5.29 -18.08
C PHE A 457 -8.12 3.85 -18.46
N ALA A 458 -7.68 2.91 -17.63
CA ALA A 458 -8.08 1.52 -17.77
C ALA A 458 -9.61 1.42 -17.59
N LYS A 459 -10.29 0.87 -18.58
CA LYS A 459 -11.74 0.66 -18.55
C LYS A 459 -12.14 -0.49 -17.63
N ALA A 460 -11.26 -1.49 -17.50
CA ALA A 460 -11.41 -2.62 -16.62
C ALA A 460 -10.02 -3.14 -16.20
N ARG A 461 -9.99 -3.94 -15.13
CA ARG A 461 -8.80 -4.66 -14.68
C ARG A 461 -9.12 -6.14 -14.48
N SER A 462 -8.12 -6.99 -14.63
CA SER A 462 -8.26 -8.44 -14.48
C SER A 462 -7.03 -9.05 -13.84
N THR A 463 -7.22 -9.99 -12.91
CA THR A 463 -6.14 -10.84 -12.36
C THR A 463 -5.90 -12.10 -13.20
N SER A 464 -6.63 -12.26 -14.29
CA SER A 464 -6.53 -13.39 -15.23
C SER A 464 -6.16 -12.91 -16.64
N ASN A 465 -5.83 -13.83 -17.54
CA ASN A 465 -5.49 -13.51 -18.94
C ASN A 465 -6.74 -13.32 -19.83
N SER A 466 -7.83 -12.88 -19.23
CA SER A 466 -9.11 -12.67 -19.89
C SER A 466 -9.87 -11.53 -19.22
N ALA A 467 -10.75 -10.87 -19.96
CA ALA A 467 -11.65 -9.86 -19.43
C ALA A 467 -12.95 -9.82 -20.23
N THR A 468 -14.02 -9.38 -19.58
CA THR A 468 -15.30 -9.11 -20.23
C THR A 468 -15.64 -7.64 -20.05
N ILE A 469 -15.88 -6.95 -21.16
CA ILE A 469 -16.34 -5.56 -21.18
C ILE A 469 -17.81 -5.54 -21.60
N SER A 470 -18.66 -5.04 -20.71
CA SER A 470 -20.10 -4.88 -20.92
C SER A 470 -20.48 -3.41 -21.02
N GLY A 471 -21.74 -3.13 -21.36
CA GLY A 471 -22.27 -1.77 -21.40
C GLY A 471 -21.76 -0.92 -22.57
N LEU A 472 -21.24 -1.56 -23.63
CA LEU A 472 -20.84 -0.88 -24.86
C LEU A 472 -22.05 -0.68 -25.77
N THR A 473 -22.15 0.49 -26.39
CA THR A 473 -23.17 0.81 -27.41
C THR A 473 -22.70 0.38 -28.80
N SER A 474 -23.59 0.38 -29.79
CA SER A 474 -23.22 0.04 -31.18
C SER A 474 -22.17 1.02 -31.71
N GLY A 475 -21.04 0.51 -32.17
CA GLY A 475 -19.94 1.34 -32.64
C GLY A 475 -18.62 0.58 -32.81
N SER A 476 -17.60 1.32 -33.22
CA SER A 476 -16.24 0.80 -33.36
C SER A 476 -15.48 0.98 -32.05
N TYR A 477 -14.83 -0.09 -31.59
CA TYR A 477 -14.00 -0.07 -30.39
C TYR A 477 -12.65 -0.70 -30.65
N THR A 478 -11.59 -0.04 -30.18
CA THR A 478 -10.22 -0.55 -30.22
C THR A 478 -9.78 -0.93 -28.82
N PHE A 479 -9.29 -2.15 -28.66
CA PHE A 479 -8.84 -2.68 -27.38
C PHE A 479 -7.33 -2.89 -27.36
N THR A 480 -6.72 -2.59 -26.22
CA THR A 480 -5.34 -2.94 -25.87
C THR A 480 -5.27 -3.36 -24.41
N VAL A 481 -4.29 -4.19 -24.07
CA VAL A 481 -4.07 -4.66 -22.71
C VAL A 481 -2.65 -4.36 -22.29
N LYS A 482 -2.45 -3.92 -21.04
CA LYS A 482 -1.14 -3.81 -20.40
C LYS A 482 -1.09 -4.72 -19.18
N ALA A 483 0.01 -5.43 -18.97
CA ALA A 483 0.33 -6.12 -17.73
C ALA A 483 0.85 -5.14 -16.67
N ARG A 484 0.59 -5.48 -15.39
CA ARG A 484 1.02 -4.75 -14.19
C ARG A 484 1.68 -5.71 -13.19
N ASP A 485 2.78 -5.27 -12.59
CA ASP A 485 3.47 -5.98 -11.50
C ASP A 485 3.12 -5.46 -10.09
N GLY A 486 3.76 -6.05 -9.08
CA GLY A 486 3.57 -5.70 -7.66
C GLY A 486 4.10 -4.33 -7.25
N PHE A 487 4.90 -3.67 -8.09
CA PHE A 487 5.44 -2.32 -7.86
C PHE A 487 4.69 -1.24 -8.64
N SER A 488 3.69 -1.66 -9.42
CA SER A 488 2.89 -0.81 -10.31
C SER A 488 3.66 -0.32 -11.53
N ASN A 489 4.68 -1.04 -11.98
CA ASN A 489 5.18 -0.83 -13.33
C ASN A 489 4.15 -1.38 -14.34
N LEU A 490 3.93 -0.60 -15.40
CA LEU A 490 3.03 -0.96 -16.50
C LEU A 490 3.85 -1.30 -17.74
N SER A 491 3.57 -2.47 -18.31
CA SER A 491 4.13 -2.88 -19.60
C SER A 491 3.72 -1.93 -20.75
N ALA A 492 4.43 -2.06 -21.88
CA ALA A 492 3.92 -1.57 -23.15
C ALA A 492 2.59 -2.27 -23.51
N ALA A 493 1.76 -1.60 -24.32
CA ALA A 493 0.49 -2.18 -24.77
C ALA A 493 0.70 -3.41 -25.65
N SER A 494 -0.25 -4.35 -25.56
CA SER A 494 -0.40 -5.47 -26.49
C SER A 494 -0.61 -5.00 -27.94
N ASN A 495 -0.73 -5.96 -28.86
CA ASN A 495 -1.35 -5.66 -30.16
C ASN A 495 -2.75 -5.05 -29.95
N SER A 496 -3.12 -4.09 -30.81
CA SER A 496 -4.46 -3.50 -30.80
C SER A 496 -5.43 -4.35 -31.63
N VAL A 497 -6.66 -4.50 -31.15
CA VAL A 497 -7.74 -5.17 -31.89
C VAL A 497 -8.95 -4.25 -31.97
N THR A 498 -9.37 -3.93 -33.20
CA THR A 498 -10.59 -3.13 -33.45
C THR A 498 -11.73 -4.03 -33.87
N VAL A 499 -12.87 -3.91 -33.18
CA VAL A 499 -14.10 -4.65 -33.49
C VAL A 499 -15.28 -3.69 -33.66
N GLN A 500 -16.29 -4.14 -34.41
CA GLN A 500 -17.60 -3.48 -34.44
C GLN A 500 -18.50 -4.16 -33.40
N VAL A 501 -18.86 -3.43 -32.36
CA VAL A 501 -19.89 -3.87 -31.43
C VAL A 501 -21.22 -3.52 -32.05
N GLN A 502 -22.13 -4.48 -32.10
CA GLN A 502 -23.53 -4.27 -32.46
C GLN A 502 -24.37 -4.68 -31.25
N VAL A 503 -25.19 -3.76 -30.80
CA VAL A 503 -26.25 -4.01 -29.82
C VAL A 503 -27.55 -4.02 -30.60
N ASP A 504 -28.41 -5.01 -30.34
CA ASP A 504 -29.70 -5.06 -31.02
C ASP A 504 -30.50 -3.79 -30.70
N PRO A 505 -31.19 -3.19 -31.68
CA PRO A 505 -32.02 -2.02 -31.42
C PRO A 505 -33.07 -2.31 -30.35
N CYS A 506 -33.38 -1.31 -29.53
CA CYS A 506 -34.44 -1.47 -28.54
C CYS A 506 -35.79 -1.77 -29.21
N PRO A 507 -36.53 -2.78 -28.73
CA PRO A 507 -37.92 -2.96 -29.08
C PRO A 507 -38.76 -1.80 -28.52
N THR A 508 -40.05 -1.77 -28.84
CA THR A 508 -40.96 -0.70 -28.42
C THR A 508 -40.88 -0.47 -26.89
N PRO A 509 -40.80 0.80 -26.42
CA PRO A 509 -40.78 1.09 -25.00
C PRO A 509 -42.00 0.52 -24.27
N TRP A 510 -41.77 -0.03 -23.07
CA TRP A 510 -42.84 -0.45 -22.19
C TRP A 510 -43.74 0.74 -21.84
N SER A 511 -45.04 0.52 -21.84
CA SER A 511 -46.06 1.49 -21.48
C SER A 511 -46.97 0.92 -20.40
N ALA A 512 -47.18 1.70 -19.35
CA ALA A 512 -48.10 1.37 -18.26
C ALA A 512 -49.54 1.13 -18.74
N SER A 513 -49.94 1.70 -19.87
CA SER A 513 -51.29 1.56 -20.42
C SER A 513 -51.47 0.34 -21.35
N SER A 514 -50.38 -0.27 -21.79
CA SER A 514 -50.40 -1.39 -22.74
C SER A 514 -50.54 -2.73 -22.04
N THR A 515 -51.23 -3.66 -22.71
CA THR A 515 -51.30 -5.06 -22.31
C THR A 515 -50.26 -5.85 -23.10
N TYR A 516 -49.57 -6.75 -22.42
CA TYR A 516 -48.57 -7.63 -23.01
C TYR A 516 -48.95 -9.08 -22.77
N VAL A 517 -48.69 -9.95 -23.74
CA VAL A 517 -48.92 -11.41 -23.65
C VAL A 517 -47.61 -12.16 -23.71
N GLN A 518 -47.66 -13.47 -23.44
CA GLN A 518 -46.46 -14.32 -23.47
C GLN A 518 -45.68 -14.13 -24.77
N GLY A 519 -44.39 -13.80 -24.62
CA GLY A 519 -43.47 -13.63 -25.73
C GLY A 519 -43.25 -12.20 -26.18
N ASP A 520 -44.15 -11.26 -25.84
CA ASP A 520 -43.98 -9.84 -26.17
C ASP A 520 -42.69 -9.28 -25.59
N ILE A 521 -41.94 -8.52 -26.38
CA ILE A 521 -40.68 -7.91 -25.98
C ILE A 521 -40.81 -6.39 -26.00
N VAL A 522 -40.43 -5.75 -24.90
CA VAL A 522 -40.42 -4.30 -24.73
C VAL A 522 -39.08 -3.82 -24.17
N SER A 523 -38.78 -2.53 -24.34
CA SER A 523 -37.63 -1.91 -23.68
C SER A 523 -38.06 -1.10 -22.47
N TYR A 524 -37.31 -1.18 -21.38
CA TYR A 524 -37.44 -0.24 -20.26
C TYR A 524 -36.03 0.10 -19.74
N ASN A 525 -35.68 1.38 -19.65
CA ASN A 525 -34.36 1.87 -19.21
C ASN A 525 -33.16 1.19 -19.90
N GLY A 526 -33.21 0.99 -21.22
CA GLY A 526 -32.12 0.37 -21.98
C GLY A 526 -31.96 -1.14 -21.77
N VAL A 527 -33.01 -1.82 -21.29
CA VAL A 527 -33.03 -3.28 -21.12
C VAL A 527 -34.25 -3.85 -21.83
N LYS A 528 -34.04 -4.96 -22.56
CA LYS A 528 -35.09 -5.76 -23.18
C LYS A 528 -35.75 -6.65 -22.14
N TYR A 529 -37.07 -6.67 -22.09
CA TYR A 529 -37.86 -7.56 -21.24
C TYR A 529 -38.86 -8.34 -22.07
N GLN A 530 -38.97 -9.64 -21.79
CA GLN A 530 -39.96 -10.51 -22.39
C GLN A 530 -41.06 -10.84 -21.39
N ALA A 531 -42.32 -10.64 -21.76
CA ALA A 531 -43.45 -11.07 -20.94
C ALA A 531 -43.52 -12.60 -20.91
N LYS A 532 -43.54 -13.19 -19.72
CA LYS A 532 -43.66 -14.64 -19.52
C LYS A 532 -45.10 -15.12 -19.72
N TRP A 533 -46.06 -14.27 -19.39
CA TRP A 533 -47.50 -14.45 -19.54
C TRP A 533 -48.19 -13.07 -19.60
N TRP A 534 -49.52 -13.05 -19.58
CA TRP A 534 -50.30 -11.81 -19.63
C TRP A 534 -49.93 -10.85 -18.50
N THR A 535 -49.67 -9.59 -18.83
CA THR A 535 -49.39 -8.53 -17.85
C THR A 535 -49.88 -7.16 -18.33
N HIS A 536 -50.20 -6.28 -17.37
CA HIS A 536 -50.62 -4.90 -17.60
C HIS A 536 -50.16 -4.01 -16.44
N ASN A 537 -49.56 -2.86 -16.74
CA ASN A 537 -49.07 -1.87 -15.76
C ASN A 537 -48.02 -2.40 -14.74
N GLU A 538 -47.47 -3.59 -14.95
CA GLU A 538 -46.39 -4.13 -14.12
C GLU A 538 -45.03 -3.73 -14.70
N ARG A 539 -44.31 -2.88 -13.98
CA ARG A 539 -43.01 -2.34 -14.41
C ARG A 539 -41.95 -3.44 -14.60
N PRO A 540 -41.30 -3.54 -15.78
CA PRO A 540 -40.38 -4.65 -16.07
C PRO A 540 -39.16 -4.77 -15.16
N ASP A 541 -38.59 -3.65 -14.74
CA ASP A 541 -37.43 -3.60 -13.85
C ASP A 541 -37.74 -4.05 -12.41
N LEU A 542 -39.00 -3.93 -11.99
CA LEU A 542 -39.44 -4.32 -10.64
C LEU A 542 -40.06 -5.73 -10.60
N LYS A 543 -40.35 -6.32 -11.77
CA LYS A 543 -41.13 -7.55 -11.91
C LYS A 543 -40.45 -8.55 -12.84
N SER A 544 -39.16 -8.78 -12.62
CA SER A 544 -38.31 -9.65 -13.45
C SER A 544 -37.69 -10.86 -12.73
N GLY A 545 -38.13 -11.18 -11.51
CA GLY A 545 -37.68 -12.36 -10.77
C GLY A 545 -38.20 -13.69 -11.35
N PRO A 546 -37.74 -14.86 -10.84
CA PRO A 546 -38.14 -16.18 -11.35
C PRO A 546 -39.65 -16.38 -11.44
N ASN A 547 -40.39 -15.85 -10.44
CA ASN A 547 -41.85 -15.96 -10.33
C ASN A 547 -42.61 -14.69 -10.79
N ASP A 548 -41.91 -13.68 -11.32
CA ASP A 548 -42.56 -12.47 -11.83
C ASP A 548 -42.84 -12.55 -13.33
N VAL A 549 -43.59 -11.57 -13.83
CA VAL A 549 -44.18 -11.56 -15.17
C VAL A 549 -43.20 -11.25 -16.30
N TRP A 550 -42.03 -10.67 -16.00
CA TRP A 550 -41.00 -10.35 -17.00
C TRP A 550 -39.77 -11.23 -16.88
N THR A 551 -39.10 -11.46 -18.01
CA THR A 551 -37.73 -11.99 -18.09
C THR A 551 -36.85 -10.90 -18.67
N ALA A 552 -35.78 -10.49 -17.97
CA ALA A 552 -34.78 -9.60 -18.54
C ALA A 552 -33.95 -10.36 -19.59
N LEU A 553 -33.89 -9.83 -20.83
CA LEU A 553 -33.15 -10.42 -21.95
C LEU A 553 -31.78 -9.78 -22.17
N GLY A 554 -31.45 -8.72 -21.44
CA GLY A 554 -30.19 -7.97 -21.57
C GLY A 554 -30.36 -6.61 -22.23
N PRO A 555 -29.26 -5.86 -22.40
CA PRO A 555 -29.30 -4.49 -22.87
C PRO A 555 -29.76 -4.35 -24.32
N CYS A 556 -30.38 -3.21 -24.58
CA CYS A 556 -30.54 -2.56 -25.86
C CYS A 556 -30.31 -1.04 -25.63
#